data_AF-A0A2W4M273-F1
#
_entry.id   AF-A0A2W4M273-F1
#
_cell.length_a   1.000
_cell.length_b   1.000
_cell.length_c   1.000
_cell.angle_alpha   90.00
_cell.angle_beta   90.00
_cell.angle_gamma   90.00
#
_symmetry.space_group_name_H-M   'P 1'
#
loop_
_entity.id
_entity.type
_entity.pdbx_description
1 polymer ?
#
loop_
_entity_poly.entity_id
_entity_poly.type
_entity_poly.pdbx_seq_one_letter_code
_entity_poly.pdbx_strand_id
1 'polypeptide(L)'
;MGSNTARIHRWHLWLERLPEKAVRAAAAGAGLLAVILLTLLVWALETVHVVWLRAPVVLVTATALGLAGLILGAVLYELRRRRS
;
A
#
# COMPACT_ATOMS: atom_id res chain seq x y z
N MET A 1 -19.97 24.33 10.69
CA MET A 1 -19.79 22.90 10.32
C MET A 1 -19.54 22.70 8.80
N GLY A 2 -18.75 23.56 8.14
CA GLY A 2 -18.49 23.47 6.68
C GLY A 2 -17.00 23.35 6.28
N SER A 3 -16.08 23.33 7.23
CA SER A 3 -14.63 23.38 6.93
C SER A 3 -14.00 22.02 6.64
N ASN A 4 -14.53 20.92 7.19
CA ASN A 4 -13.97 19.58 6.97
C ASN A 4 -14.30 19.02 5.58
N THR A 5 -15.53 19.24 5.09
CA THR A 5 -15.96 18.77 3.77
C THR A 5 -15.16 19.45 2.66
N ALA A 6 -14.89 20.75 2.80
CA ALA A 6 -14.05 21.50 1.86
C ALA A 6 -12.59 21.01 1.82
N ARG A 7 -12.05 20.49 2.93
CA ARG A 7 -10.67 19.99 3.02
C ARG A 7 -10.52 18.61 2.40
N ILE A 8 -11.49 17.73 2.62
CA ILE A 8 -11.55 16.39 2.00
C ILE A 8 -11.75 16.52 0.49
N HIS A 9 -12.64 17.43 0.06
CA HIS A 9 -12.90 17.68 -1.37
C HIS A 9 -11.67 18.25 -2.10
N ARG A 10 -10.90 19.13 -1.43
CA ARG A 10 -9.66 19.71 -1.98
C ARG A 10 -8.55 18.67 -2.11
N TRP A 11 -8.46 17.73 -1.16
CA TRP A 11 -7.57 16.58 -1.25
C TRP A 11 -7.95 15.66 -2.42
N HIS A 12 -9.25 15.44 -2.64
CA HIS A 12 -9.72 14.60 -3.72
C HIS A 12 -9.43 15.19 -5.11
N LEU A 13 -9.64 16.50 -5.28
CA LEU A 13 -9.27 17.25 -6.49
C LEU A 13 -7.75 17.25 -6.76
N TRP A 14 -6.93 17.19 -5.71
CA TRP A 14 -5.48 17.09 -5.84
C TRP A 14 -5.04 15.69 -6.31
N LEU A 15 -5.73 14.64 -5.83
CA LEU A 15 -5.56 13.26 -6.31
C LEU A 15 -6.02 13.10 -7.77
N GLU A 16 -7.07 13.80 -8.20
CA GLU A 16 -7.49 13.79 -9.61
C GLU A 16 -6.44 14.41 -10.55
N ARG A 17 -5.68 15.41 -10.10
CA ARG A 17 -4.60 16.04 -10.87
C ARG A 17 -3.33 15.22 -10.99
N LEU A 18 -3.20 14.09 -10.27
CA LEU A 18 -2.02 13.25 -10.41
C LEU A 18 -1.96 12.67 -11.83
N PRO A 19 -0.85 12.87 -12.56
CA PRO A 19 -0.69 12.33 -13.89
C PRO A 19 -0.72 10.80 -13.82
N GLU A 20 -1.29 10.13 -14.82
CA GLU A 20 -1.38 8.67 -14.85
C GLU A 20 -0.02 7.98 -14.64
N LYS A 21 1.06 8.63 -15.08
CA LYS A 21 2.44 8.17 -14.86
C LYS A 21 2.80 8.09 -13.38
N ALA A 22 2.38 9.04 -12.56
CA ALA A 22 2.60 9.04 -11.11
C ALA A 22 1.77 7.93 -10.44
N VAL A 23 0.54 7.70 -10.90
CA VAL A 23 -0.32 6.62 -10.39
C VAL A 23 0.28 5.24 -10.73
N ARG A 24 0.82 5.06 -11.95
CA ARG A 24 1.54 3.84 -12.32
C ARG A 24 2.86 3.68 -11.55
N ALA A 25 3.60 4.77 -11.32
CA ALA A 25 4.82 4.72 -10.53
C ALA A 25 4.52 4.36 -9.06
N ALA A 26 3.41 4.86 -8.50
CA ALA A 26 2.93 4.46 -7.18
C ALA A 26 2.51 2.99 -7.15
N ALA A 27 1.84 2.48 -8.20
CA ALA A 27 1.51 1.06 -8.31
C ALA A 27 2.77 0.19 -8.36
N ALA A 28 3.75 0.57 -9.19
CA ALA A 28 5.01 -0.14 -9.32
C ALA A 28 5.80 -0.12 -8.00
N GLY A 29 5.86 1.05 -7.33
CA GLY A 29 6.50 1.20 -6.03
C GLY A 29 5.82 0.38 -4.94
N ALA A 30 4.49 0.40 -4.87
CA ALA A 30 3.72 -0.42 -3.92
C ALA A 30 3.91 -1.92 -4.17
N GLY A 31 3.92 -2.34 -5.44
CA GLY A 31 4.23 -3.73 -5.82
C GLY A 31 5.64 -4.15 -5.41
N LEU A 32 6.63 -3.30 -5.67
CA LEU A 32 8.03 -3.57 -5.31
C LEU A 32 8.21 -3.64 -3.78
N LEU A 33 7.55 -2.76 -3.05
CA LEU A 33 7.50 -2.79 -1.58
C LEU A 33 6.86 -4.07 -1.05
N ALA A 34 5.76 -4.51 -1.65
CA ALA A 34 5.10 -5.77 -1.27
C ALA A 34 6.02 -6.98 -1.47
N VAL A 35 6.76 -7.03 -2.59
CA VAL A 35 7.76 -8.08 -2.86
C VAL A 35 8.87 -8.05 -1.80
N ILE A 36 9.42 -6.89 -1.48
CA ILE A 36 10.46 -6.75 -0.45
C ILE A 36 9.95 -7.23 0.92
N LEU A 37 8.74 -6.83 1.32
CA LEU A 37 8.11 -7.27 2.57
C LEU A 37 7.90 -8.78 2.61
N LEU A 38 7.51 -9.39 1.49
CA LEU A 38 7.36 -10.84 1.36
C LEU A 38 8.71 -11.55 1.51
N THR A 39 9.75 -11.06 0.85
CA THR A 39 11.11 -11.60 0.96
C THR A 39 11.62 -11.48 2.40
N LEU A 40 11.42 -10.33 3.05
CA LEU A 40 11.79 -10.12 4.46
C LEU A 40 11.01 -11.06 5.40
N LEU A 41 9.72 -11.30 5.13
CA LEU A 41 8.91 -12.22 5.92
C LEU A 41 9.41 -13.66 5.81
N VAL A 42 9.68 -14.14 4.58
CA VAL A 42 10.24 -15.48 4.34
C VAL A 42 11.60 -15.60 5.01
N TRP A 43 12.48 -14.62 4.82
CA TRP A 43 13.80 -14.61 5.42
C TRP A 43 13.75 -14.60 6.94
N ALA A 44 12.87 -13.80 7.54
CA ALA A 44 12.68 -13.75 8.99
C ALA A 44 12.09 -15.05 9.53
N LEU A 45 11.19 -15.71 8.79
CA LEU A 45 10.71 -17.05 9.17
C LEU A 45 11.83 -18.08 9.12
N GLU A 46 12.74 -18.03 8.15
CA GLU A 46 13.89 -18.93 8.09
C GLU A 46 14.92 -18.67 9.20
N THR A 47 15.27 -17.41 9.46
CA THR A 47 16.33 -17.04 10.41
C THR A 47 15.89 -16.98 11.88
N VAL A 48 14.63 -16.61 12.15
CA VAL A 48 14.13 -16.51 13.52
C VAL A 48 13.65 -17.88 13.99
N HIS A 49 14.52 -18.63 14.66
CA HIS A 49 14.17 -19.91 15.28
C HIS A 49 13.41 -19.76 16.61
N VAL A 50 13.39 -18.56 17.19
CA VAL A 50 12.70 -18.27 18.46
C VAL A 50 11.19 -18.06 18.19
N VAL A 51 10.38 -19.02 18.62
CA VAL A 51 8.92 -19.08 18.36
C VAL A 51 8.19 -17.82 18.85
N TRP A 52 8.58 -17.29 20.00
CA TRP A 52 7.95 -16.08 20.59
C TRP A 52 8.21 -14.80 19.79
N LEU A 53 9.31 -14.74 19.03
CA LEU A 53 9.66 -13.60 18.17
C LEU A 53 9.04 -13.73 16.77
N ARG A 54 8.72 -14.96 16.31
CA ARG A 54 8.04 -15.17 15.02
C ARG A 54 6.64 -14.54 14.99
N ALA A 55 5.84 -14.73 16.05
CA ALA A 55 4.47 -14.23 16.09
C ALA A 55 4.36 -12.71 15.86
N PRO A 56 5.08 -11.83 16.58
CA PRO A 56 5.01 -10.39 16.34
C PRO A 56 5.60 -9.99 14.98
N VAL A 57 6.66 -10.65 14.52
CA VAL A 57 7.26 -10.38 13.20
C VAL A 57 6.29 -10.69 12.07
N VAL A 58 5.63 -11.85 12.13
CA VAL A 58 4.60 -12.25 11.17
C VAL A 58 3.41 -11.29 11.23
N LEU A 59 2.98 -10.87 12.42
CA LEU A 59 1.86 -9.94 12.57
C LEU A 59 2.17 -8.58 11.90
N VAL A 60 3.35 -8.01 12.18
CA VAL A 60 3.76 -6.72 11.61
C VAL A 60 3.92 -6.79 10.09
N THR A 61 4.60 -7.82 9.60
CA THR A 61 4.81 -8.02 8.16
C THR A 61 3.52 -8.33 7.41
N ALA A 62 2.64 -9.19 7.94
CA ALA A 62 1.34 -9.47 7.34
C ALA A 62 0.45 -8.22 7.32
N THR A 63 0.47 -7.41 8.37
CA THR A 63 -0.26 -6.13 8.41
C THR A 63 0.27 -5.16 7.37
N ALA A 64 1.60 -5.03 7.25
CA ALA A 64 2.24 -4.20 6.23
C ALA A 64 1.93 -4.69 4.80
N LEU A 65 1.91 -6.01 4.59
CA LEU A 65 1.55 -6.63 3.32
C LEU A 65 0.08 -6.34 2.96
N GLY A 66 -0.84 -6.46 3.93
CA GLY A 66 -2.25 -6.13 3.75
C GLY A 66 -2.46 -4.67 3.38
N LEU A 67 -1.77 -3.75 4.06
CA LEU A 67 -1.79 -2.31 3.75
C LEU A 67 -1.27 -2.02 2.34
N ALA A 68 -0.15 -2.63 1.95
CA ALA A 68 0.40 -2.52 0.61
C ALA A 68 -0.59 -3.03 -0.46
N GLY A 69 -1.27 -4.15 -0.18
CA GLY A 69 -2.32 -4.70 -1.03
C GLY A 69 -3.52 -3.78 -1.19
N LEU A 70 -3.98 -3.15 -0.11
CA LEU A 70 -5.08 -2.16 -0.15
C LEU A 70 -4.69 -0.93 -0.97
N ILE A 71 -3.47 -0.41 -0.79
CA ILE A 71 -2.95 0.72 -1.57
C ILE A 71 -2.86 0.34 -3.05
N LEU A 72 -2.33 -0.84 -3.36
CA LEU A 72 -2.22 -1.32 -4.74
C LEU A 72 -3.61 -1.50 -5.37
N GLY A 73 -4.57 -2.04 -4.63
CA GLY A 73 -5.96 -2.19 -5.06
C GLY A 73 -6.63 -0.84 -5.35
N ALA A 74 -6.45 0.16 -4.48
CA ALA A 74 -6.97 1.51 -4.69
C ALA A 74 -6.35 2.19 -5.93
N VAL A 75 -5.04 2.02 -6.12
CA VAL A 75 -4.30 2.56 -7.27
C VAL A 75 -4.73 1.90 -8.58
N LEU A 76 -4.93 0.58 -8.58
CA LEU A 76 -5.45 -0.18 -9.73
C LEU A 76 -6.90 0.19 -10.05
N TYR A 77 -7.73 0.38 -9.02
CA TYR A 77 -9.10 0.86 -9.18
C TYR A 77 -9.14 2.24 -9.84
N GLU A 78 -8.30 3.16 -9.38
CA GLU A 78 -8.20 4.51 -9.95
C GLU A 78 -7.68 4.48 -11.40
N LEU A 79 -6.69 3.62 -11.71
CA LEU A 79 -6.23 3.41 -13.09
C LEU A 79 -7.32 2.83 -13.99
N ARG A 80 -8.11 1.88 -13.48
CA ARG A 80 -9.25 1.30 -14.22
C ARG A 80 -10.34 2.36 -14.44
N ARG A 81 -10.66 3.15 -13.42
CA ARG A 81 -11.63 4.25 -13.48
C ARG A 81 -11.27 5.29 -14.54
N ARG A 82 -9.98 5.59 -14.73
CA ARG A 82 -9.50 6.54 -15.75
C ARG A 82 -9.43 5.97 -17.17
N ARG A 83 -9.42 4.64 -17.32
CA ARG A 83 -9.43 3.94 -18.63
C ARG A 83 -10.83 3.67 -19.18
N SER A 84 -11.87 3.76 -18.34
CA SER A 84 -13.29 3.69 -18.77
C SER A 84 -13.83 5.09 -19.03
#